data_AF-A0A0A1TXT0-F1
#
_entry.id   AF-A0A0A1TXT0-F1
#
_cell.length_a   1.000
_cell.length_b   1.000
_cell.length_c   1.000
_cell.angle_alpha   90.00
_cell.angle_beta   90.00
_cell.angle_gamma   90.00
#
_symmetry.space_group_name_H-M   'P 1'
#
loop_
_entity.id
_entity.type
_entity.pdbx_description
1 polymer ?
#
loop_
_entity_poly.entity_id
_entity_poly.type
_entity_poly.pdbx_seq_one_letter_code
_entity_poly.pdbx_strand_id
1 'polypeptide(L)'
;MQILLFTAYLMLCSKAIEDTECCTLDNTKMYNQKITNIVYLPAQKVEIGAKAFKGATKLATVTIANKIKSLGDEAFSGCVALTKIDVTELTTIPAKCFEGCTSLATVTGFEAVTSFGESSFTKTAMPTITFGKAVTEFGNMAFKGVTVVTDIAIPTVTSFGTNVFDGITTLKHADLSENTMIPEGTFSGCTMLNNVSRTQKVATVGKDAFKDCAKLENLNLYAPLTTLSDTLTNVINLFFHGTAAPATLPNDLNSKLNVYVTENYTASVFGKLTVLKAKCTNSECVDVTPGVAPAAKMAGEVTPKCKACPNNFLSVDGNNYYCEYDMAVCLSKHPNCKVCAVDKCYQCKDDKYLKEDLFECFDASDDKYYSDDSTTTSHKCKKCFPECQNCTDGIKCTSCPNNALLLEDTGKCVTATECPSGYYKDKTAAATCKKCKTGSNCLTCESDTKCLSCIDGFYLADEGKCSACNTIAGCGKCKSATECTECTTDNLQPDKTCKKNCPEAYFAKDKVCTACVDDCKTCTEETKCTICKEDALIVEDTKKCVKGNCPDMYFKDNAEKMCKRCTD
;
A
#
# COMPACT_ATOMS: atom_id res chain seq x y z
N MET A 1 36.00 31.38 62.82
CA MET A 1 36.45 30.13 62.17
C MET A 1 35.21 29.31 61.85
N GLN A 2 34.52 29.70 60.78
CA GLN A 2 33.07 29.50 60.62
C GLN A 2 32.81 28.62 59.39
N ILE A 3 32.05 27.57 59.67
CA ILE A 3 31.45 26.53 58.85
C ILE A 3 31.31 26.89 57.35
N LEU A 4 32.06 26.13 56.53
CA LEU A 4 32.00 26.09 55.07
C LEU A 4 30.62 25.65 54.57
N LEU A 5 29.76 26.62 54.26
CA LEU A 5 28.57 26.44 53.42
C LEU A 5 29.02 26.19 51.97
N PHE A 6 29.16 24.93 51.60
CA PHE A 6 29.37 24.50 50.21
C PHE A 6 28.05 24.64 49.41
N THR A 7 27.63 25.88 49.16
CA THR A 7 26.96 26.19 47.91
C THR A 7 28.03 26.08 46.84
N ALA A 8 27.95 25.07 45.96
CA ALA A 8 28.75 25.07 44.74
C ALA A 8 28.25 26.21 43.84
N TYR A 9 28.64 27.45 44.16
CA TYR A 9 28.91 28.44 43.12
C TYR A 9 30.05 27.81 42.33
N LEU A 10 29.71 27.11 41.25
CA LEU A 10 30.68 26.70 40.24
C LEU A 10 31.29 27.99 39.67
N MET A 11 32.34 28.49 40.32
CA MET A 11 33.31 29.42 39.74
C MET A 11 34.12 28.66 38.68
N LEU A 12 33.45 28.18 37.63
CA LEU A 12 34.03 27.57 36.44
C LEU A 12 33.15 27.90 35.23
N CYS A 13 32.90 29.20 35.02
CA CYS A 13 32.60 29.74 33.68
C CYS A 13 32.96 31.23 33.55
N SER A 14 33.78 31.77 34.48
CA SER A 14 34.15 33.19 34.47
C SER A 14 35.18 33.56 33.38
N LYS A 15 35.53 32.64 32.47
CA LYS A 15 36.40 32.89 31.31
C LYS A 15 35.68 32.82 29.96
N ALA A 16 34.38 32.48 29.90
CA ALA A 16 33.59 32.49 28.66
C ALA A 16 32.74 33.77 28.49
N ILE A 17 32.92 34.76 29.37
CA ILE A 17 32.21 36.05 29.30
C ILE A 17 32.98 36.95 28.34
N GLU A 18 32.88 36.65 27.04
CA GLU A 18 33.03 37.65 25.97
C GLU A 18 32.50 37.16 24.61
N ASP A 19 32.04 35.89 24.49
CA ASP A 19 31.41 35.41 23.25
C ASP A 19 30.21 34.50 23.52
N THR A 20 29.34 34.40 22.52
CA THR A 20 28.04 33.70 22.47
C THR A 20 28.08 32.17 22.67
N GLU A 21 29.04 31.61 23.40
CA GLU A 21 29.30 30.17 23.49
C GLU A 21 28.71 29.47 24.74
N CYS A 22 28.58 28.15 24.64
CA CYS A 22 27.98 27.26 25.65
C CYS A 22 28.95 26.96 26.80
N CYS A 23 28.46 26.86 28.04
CA CYS A 23 29.32 26.50 29.18
C CYS A 23 29.43 24.98 29.36
N THR A 24 30.65 24.44 29.52
CA THR A 24 30.89 23.01 29.78
C THR A 24 31.14 22.73 31.27
N LEU A 25 30.40 21.78 31.84
CA LEU A 25 30.64 21.26 33.20
C LEU A 25 31.41 19.93 33.13
N ASP A 26 32.64 19.92 33.62
CA ASP A 26 33.48 18.72 33.80
C ASP A 26 33.96 18.65 35.27
N ASN A 27 33.55 17.61 36.00
CA ASN A 27 33.90 17.44 37.42
C ASN A 27 34.38 16.00 37.69
N THR A 28 35.63 15.75 37.31
CA THR A 28 36.26 14.44 37.50
C THR A 28 36.50 14.12 38.99
N LYS A 29 35.61 13.30 39.57
CA LYS A 29 35.71 12.50 40.83
C LYS A 29 36.00 13.20 42.17
N MET A 30 36.76 14.28 42.26
CA MET A 30 37.33 14.73 43.54
C MET A 30 36.32 15.48 44.46
N TYR A 31 35.16 15.89 43.94
CA TYR A 31 34.14 16.63 44.71
C TYR A 31 32.70 16.06 44.68
N ASN A 32 32.41 15.04 43.86
CA ASN A 32 31.03 14.54 43.65
C ASN A 32 30.35 14.02 44.93
N GLN A 33 31.11 13.49 45.90
CA GLN A 33 30.56 12.96 47.16
C GLN A 33 29.95 14.03 48.10
N LYS A 34 30.20 15.32 47.84
CA LYS A 34 29.70 16.42 48.66
C LYS A 34 28.61 17.24 47.97
N ILE A 35 28.42 17.09 46.66
CA ILE A 35 27.45 17.90 45.90
C ILE A 35 26.05 17.44 46.25
N THR A 36 25.23 18.35 46.77
CA THR A 36 23.82 18.10 47.09
C THR A 36 22.87 18.68 46.07
N ASN A 37 23.24 19.77 45.40
CA ASN A 37 22.42 20.43 44.40
C ASN A 37 23.30 21.18 43.40
N ILE A 38 22.82 21.29 42.16
CA ILE A 38 23.39 22.10 41.10
C ILE A 38 22.38 23.20 40.75
N VAL A 39 22.84 24.45 40.74
CA VAL A 39 22.05 25.61 40.32
C VAL A 39 22.88 26.42 39.34
N TYR A 40 22.43 26.47 38.09
CA TYR A 40 23.01 27.27 37.02
C TYR A 40 21.96 28.26 36.50
N LEU A 41 22.16 29.54 36.80
CA LEU A 41 21.24 30.64 36.48
C LEU A 41 21.54 31.44 35.20
N PRO A 42 22.77 31.48 34.65
CA PRO A 42 23.05 32.28 33.46
C PRO A 42 22.18 31.93 32.24
N ALA A 43 22.02 32.90 31.34
CA ALA A 43 21.22 32.79 30.12
C ALA A 43 21.85 31.95 29.01
N GLN A 44 22.95 31.23 29.27
CA GLN A 44 23.59 30.35 28.30
C GLN A 44 23.16 28.91 28.55
N LYS A 45 23.05 28.10 27.49
CA LYS A 45 22.83 26.67 27.66
C LYS A 45 24.06 26.01 28.30
N VAL A 46 23.88 24.82 28.84
CA VAL A 46 24.95 24.06 29.53
C VAL A 46 25.19 22.72 28.85
N GLU A 47 26.45 22.41 28.58
CA GLU A 47 26.92 21.07 28.21
C GLU A 47 27.43 20.36 29.47
N ILE A 48 26.93 19.17 29.74
CA ILE A 48 27.39 18.35 30.87
C ILE A 48 28.25 17.23 30.30
N GLY A 49 29.54 17.27 30.59
CA GLY A 49 30.50 16.31 30.05
C GLY A 49 30.27 14.88 30.52
N ALA A 50 30.89 13.94 29.80
CA ALA A 50 30.85 12.52 30.18
C ALA A 50 31.38 12.33 31.61
N LYS A 51 30.68 11.51 32.40
CA LYS A 51 31.01 11.19 33.81
C LYS A 51 31.07 12.39 34.77
N ALA A 52 30.63 13.59 34.38
CA ALA A 52 30.80 14.81 35.17
C ALA A 52 30.26 14.69 36.61
N PHE A 53 29.10 14.07 36.81
CA PHE A 53 28.49 13.84 38.13
C PHE A 53 28.39 12.36 38.50
N LYS A 54 29.16 11.50 37.83
CA LYS A 54 29.16 10.07 38.15
C LYS A 54 29.46 9.84 39.63
N GLY A 55 28.61 9.06 40.29
CA GLY A 55 28.70 8.70 41.70
C GLY A 55 28.45 9.84 42.67
N ALA A 56 27.82 10.95 42.25
CA ALA A 56 27.39 12.02 43.14
C ALA A 56 26.18 11.58 43.98
N THR A 57 26.40 10.68 44.93
CA THR A 57 25.35 9.98 45.67
C THR A 57 24.43 10.89 46.50
N LYS A 58 24.87 12.12 46.81
CA LYS A 58 24.09 13.12 47.54
C LYS A 58 23.39 14.14 46.66
N LEU A 59 23.66 14.16 45.35
CA LEU A 59 23.09 15.14 44.42
C LEU A 59 21.59 14.87 44.26
N ALA A 60 20.77 15.75 44.85
CA ALA A 60 19.33 15.61 44.88
C ALA A 60 18.62 16.39 43.76
N THR A 61 19.16 17.55 43.37
CA THR A 61 18.53 18.45 42.40
C THR A 61 19.52 19.06 41.42
N VAL A 62 19.07 19.18 40.17
CA VAL A 62 19.77 19.90 39.09
C VAL A 62 18.81 20.94 38.53
N THR A 63 19.17 22.22 38.62
CA THR A 63 18.37 23.35 38.13
C THR A 63 19.20 24.21 37.20
N ILE A 64 18.84 24.22 35.91
CA ILE A 64 19.54 24.98 34.86
C ILE A 64 18.52 25.89 34.17
N ALA A 65 18.71 27.20 34.29
CA ALA A 65 17.74 28.22 33.83
C ALA A 65 17.51 28.18 32.31
N ASN A 66 18.59 28.10 31.52
CA ASN A 66 18.51 28.01 30.06
C ASN A 66 18.69 26.58 29.50
N LYS A 67 18.19 25.58 30.24
CA LYS A 67 18.15 24.16 29.86
C LYS A 67 19.53 23.54 29.58
N ILE A 68 19.54 22.22 29.39
CA ILE A 68 20.74 21.45 29.05
C ILE A 68 20.85 21.39 27.53
N LYS A 69 22.00 21.77 26.96
CA LYS A 69 22.28 21.64 25.53
C LYS A 69 22.67 20.21 25.17
N SER A 70 23.53 19.59 25.98
CA SER A 70 24.02 18.23 25.76
C SER A 70 24.38 17.55 27.06
N LEU A 71 24.27 16.22 27.05
CA LEU A 71 24.74 15.32 28.10
C LEU A 71 25.81 14.40 27.50
N GLY A 72 26.82 14.06 28.29
CA GLY A 72 27.79 13.01 27.97
C GLY A 72 27.42 11.67 28.60
N ASP A 73 28.09 10.61 28.14
CA ASP A 73 27.92 9.26 28.68
C ASP A 73 28.21 9.22 30.18
N GLU A 74 27.40 8.45 30.91
CA GLU A 74 27.50 8.26 32.36
C GLU A 74 27.43 9.57 33.19
N ALA A 75 26.97 10.69 32.62
CA ALA A 75 27.04 12.02 33.26
C ALA A 75 26.47 12.04 34.69
N PHE A 76 25.37 11.33 34.96
CA PHE A 76 24.73 11.22 36.28
C PHE A 76 24.69 9.80 36.82
N SER A 77 25.46 8.86 36.25
CA SER A 77 25.46 7.46 36.67
C SER A 77 25.72 7.34 38.18
N GLY A 78 24.84 6.64 38.91
CA GLY A 78 24.94 6.43 40.36
C GLY A 78 24.58 7.65 41.22
N CYS A 79 23.89 8.67 40.68
CA CYS A 79 23.33 9.76 41.48
C CYS A 79 22.07 9.28 42.24
N VAL A 80 22.26 8.45 43.25
CA VAL A 80 21.16 7.74 43.94
C VAL A 80 20.15 8.66 44.64
N ALA A 81 20.52 9.91 44.96
CA ALA A 81 19.63 10.91 45.56
C ALA A 81 18.88 11.78 44.54
N LEU A 82 19.25 11.74 43.25
CA LEU A 82 18.68 12.63 42.23
C LEU A 82 17.23 12.27 42.01
N THR A 83 16.32 13.22 42.28
CA THR A 83 14.87 12.95 42.21
C THR A 83 14.24 13.43 40.92
N LYS A 84 14.82 14.45 40.28
CA LYS A 84 14.30 15.06 39.06
C LYS A 84 15.37 15.56 38.11
N ILE A 85 15.10 15.50 36.82
CA ILE A 85 15.93 16.10 35.76
C ILE A 85 15.04 16.59 34.61
N ASP A 86 15.45 17.69 33.96
CA ASP A 86 14.77 18.26 32.79
C ASP A 86 15.63 18.05 31.54
N VAL A 87 15.06 17.36 30.53
CA VAL A 87 15.71 17.00 29.26
C VAL A 87 15.01 17.60 28.03
N THR A 88 14.16 18.61 28.22
CA THR A 88 13.25 19.17 27.18
C THR A 88 13.86 19.47 25.80
N GLU A 89 15.13 19.87 25.73
CA GLU A 89 15.78 20.22 24.46
C GLU A 89 16.78 19.17 23.96
N LEU A 90 16.89 18.05 24.65
CA LEU A 90 17.81 16.99 24.27
C LEU A 90 17.20 16.14 23.16
N THR A 91 17.98 15.89 22.12
CA THR A 91 17.63 14.92 21.07
C THR A 91 18.04 13.50 21.44
N THR A 92 19.06 13.34 22.28
CA THR A 92 19.61 12.03 22.65
C THR A 92 19.86 11.97 24.14
N ILE A 93 19.45 10.87 24.77
CA ILE A 93 19.88 10.52 26.12
C ILE A 93 21.10 9.58 26.00
N PRO A 94 22.30 9.97 26.45
CA PRO A 94 23.52 9.20 26.24
C PRO A 94 23.55 7.87 27.01
N ALA A 95 24.55 7.03 26.69
CA ALA A 95 24.71 5.74 27.33
C ALA A 95 24.95 5.90 28.84
N LYS A 96 24.25 5.09 29.64
CA LYS A 96 24.36 5.02 31.11
C LYS A 96 24.16 6.36 31.82
N CYS A 97 23.58 7.36 31.15
CA CYS A 97 23.53 8.73 31.65
C CYS A 97 22.91 8.83 33.05
N PHE A 98 21.83 8.09 33.31
CA PHE A 98 21.13 8.02 34.59
C PHE A 98 21.12 6.60 35.19
N GLU A 99 22.08 5.74 34.79
CA GLU A 99 22.18 4.38 35.31
C GLU A 99 22.30 4.40 36.85
N GLY A 100 21.43 3.68 37.54
CA GLY A 100 21.46 3.57 39.00
C GLY A 100 21.03 4.82 39.75
N CYS A 101 20.37 5.78 39.10
CA CYS A 101 19.70 6.89 39.77
C CYS A 101 18.40 6.41 40.45
N THR A 102 18.54 5.64 41.53
CA THR A 102 17.44 4.89 42.18
C THR A 102 16.33 5.75 42.80
N SER A 103 16.52 7.05 42.93
CA SER A 103 15.47 7.99 43.39
C SER A 103 14.88 8.83 42.27
N LEU A 104 15.33 8.65 41.01
CA LEU A 104 14.90 9.47 39.88
C LEU A 104 13.47 9.12 39.50
N ALA A 105 12.55 9.92 40.02
CA ALA A 105 11.11 9.74 39.87
C ALA A 105 10.50 10.65 38.80
N THR A 106 11.19 11.73 38.41
CA THR A 106 10.65 12.71 37.46
C THR A 106 11.68 13.08 36.39
N VAL A 107 11.40 12.69 35.15
CA VAL A 107 12.16 13.12 33.97
C VAL A 107 11.18 13.86 33.07
N THR A 108 11.39 15.15 32.85
CA THR A 108 10.51 15.97 31.99
C THR A 108 11.14 16.22 30.63
N GLY A 109 10.35 16.20 29.57
CA GLY A 109 10.77 16.73 28.27
C GLY A 109 11.26 15.71 27.25
N PHE A 110 10.67 14.51 27.17
CA PHE A 110 10.99 13.55 26.11
C PHE A 110 10.46 13.93 24.71
N GLU A 111 9.80 15.08 24.53
CA GLU A 111 9.17 15.48 23.26
C GLU A 111 10.16 15.58 22.09
N ALA A 112 11.38 16.09 22.35
CA ALA A 112 12.43 16.24 21.34
C ALA A 112 13.39 15.05 21.27
N VAL A 113 13.30 14.11 22.22
CA VAL A 113 14.21 12.96 22.29
C VAL A 113 13.89 11.98 21.16
N THR A 114 14.90 11.65 20.36
CA THR A 114 14.83 10.67 19.28
C THR A 114 15.47 9.35 19.67
N SER A 115 16.44 9.34 20.59
CA SER A 115 17.16 8.13 20.98
C SER A 115 17.53 8.04 22.46
N PHE A 116 17.47 6.82 22.99
CA PHE A 116 17.92 6.47 24.34
C PHE A 116 19.10 5.51 24.25
N GLY A 117 20.26 5.91 24.76
CA GLY A 117 21.48 5.10 24.75
C GLY A 117 21.41 3.87 25.66
N GLU A 118 22.39 2.98 25.49
CA GLU A 118 22.55 1.75 26.28
C GLU A 118 22.45 2.05 27.78
N SER A 119 21.56 1.35 28.48
CA SER A 119 21.39 1.46 29.94
C SER A 119 21.12 2.88 30.47
N SER A 120 20.64 3.80 29.63
CA SER A 120 20.46 5.22 29.96
C SER A 120 19.63 5.48 31.22
N PHE A 121 18.59 4.68 31.47
CA PHE A 121 17.68 4.76 32.62
C PHE A 121 17.63 3.47 33.45
N THR A 122 18.64 2.59 33.34
CA THR A 122 18.72 1.35 34.11
C THR A 122 18.60 1.62 35.61
N LYS A 123 17.73 0.88 36.31
CA LYS A 123 17.51 0.97 37.77
C LYS A 123 17.11 2.37 38.28
N THR A 124 16.28 3.06 37.52
CA THR A 124 15.62 4.31 37.97
C THR A 124 14.25 4.03 38.61
N ALA A 125 13.58 5.07 39.12
CA ALA A 125 12.34 4.95 39.90
C ALA A 125 11.17 5.75 39.33
N MET A 126 11.14 5.94 38.01
CA MET A 126 10.05 6.64 37.34
C MET A 126 8.74 5.85 37.50
N PRO A 127 7.68 6.45 38.06
CA PRO A 127 6.36 5.81 38.18
C PRO A 127 5.61 5.78 36.84
N THR A 128 5.93 6.71 35.94
CA THR A 128 5.39 6.81 34.59
C THR A 128 6.50 7.12 33.61
N ILE A 129 6.39 6.58 32.40
CA ILE A 129 7.29 6.87 31.29
C ILE A 129 6.42 7.26 30.10
N THR A 130 6.49 8.54 29.70
CA THR A 130 5.74 9.07 28.56
C THR A 130 6.71 9.48 27.48
N PHE A 131 6.79 8.68 26.42
CA PHE A 131 7.68 8.93 25.30
C PHE A 131 7.11 10.01 24.37
N GLY A 132 8.01 10.88 23.87
CA GLY A 132 7.66 11.81 22.81
C GLY A 132 7.44 11.10 21.48
N LYS A 133 6.73 11.75 20.55
CA LYS A 133 6.44 11.18 19.21
C LYS A 133 7.68 11.04 18.32
N ALA A 134 8.77 11.74 18.66
CA ALA A 134 10.01 11.73 17.89
C ALA A 134 10.94 10.55 18.22
N VAL A 135 10.63 9.76 19.25
CA VAL A 135 11.46 8.62 19.67
C VAL A 135 11.46 7.56 18.57
N THR A 136 12.65 7.21 18.08
CA THR A 136 12.85 6.18 17.06
C THR A 136 13.80 5.06 17.50
N GLU A 137 14.55 5.25 18.59
CA GLU A 137 15.59 4.31 18.99
C GLU A 137 15.68 4.06 20.51
N PHE A 138 15.73 2.78 20.86
CA PHE A 138 16.11 2.29 22.19
C PHE A 138 17.39 1.46 22.10
N GLY A 139 18.44 1.89 22.80
CA GLY A 139 19.66 1.10 23.00
C GLY A 139 19.44 -0.04 24.00
N ASN A 140 20.38 -0.99 24.01
CA ASN A 140 20.30 -2.17 24.87
C ASN A 140 20.11 -1.80 26.35
N MET A 141 19.19 -2.48 27.03
CA MET A 141 18.91 -2.28 28.46
C MET A 141 18.48 -0.86 28.85
N ALA A 142 18.05 0.00 27.92
CA ALA A 142 17.82 1.43 28.20
C ALA A 142 16.93 1.70 29.44
N PHE A 143 15.91 0.88 29.70
CA PHE A 143 15.01 0.98 30.85
C PHE A 143 15.03 -0.27 31.75
N LYS A 144 16.14 -1.01 31.74
CA LYS A 144 16.28 -2.25 32.51
C LYS A 144 16.09 -1.98 34.02
N GLY A 145 15.19 -2.72 34.65
CA GLY A 145 14.99 -2.69 36.09
C GLY A 145 14.48 -1.36 36.63
N VAL A 146 13.78 -0.56 35.82
CA VAL A 146 12.96 0.55 36.36
C VAL A 146 12.02 -0.03 37.43
N THR A 147 11.96 0.63 38.58
CA THR A 147 11.47 -0.02 39.81
C THR A 147 10.02 0.28 40.19
N VAL A 148 9.37 1.22 39.50
CA VAL A 148 8.04 1.72 39.91
C VAL A 148 6.99 1.64 38.81
N VAL A 149 7.36 1.82 37.53
CA VAL A 149 6.41 1.85 36.41
C VAL A 149 5.56 0.57 36.34
N THR A 150 4.24 0.74 36.20
CA THR A 150 3.28 -0.36 36.12
C THR A 150 2.71 -0.55 34.72
N ASP A 151 2.71 0.49 33.90
CA ASP A 151 2.08 0.51 32.58
C ASP A 151 2.99 1.29 31.63
N ILE A 152 3.21 0.76 30.42
CA ILE A 152 4.05 1.41 29.42
C ILE A 152 3.43 1.37 28.03
N ALA A 153 3.34 2.55 27.40
CA ALA A 153 3.02 2.68 25.99
C ALA A 153 4.32 2.85 25.21
N ILE A 154 4.72 1.82 24.48
CA ILE A 154 6.00 1.82 23.75
C ILE A 154 5.78 2.56 22.42
N PRO A 155 6.54 3.63 22.14
CA PRO A 155 6.43 4.38 20.89
C PRO A 155 6.88 3.53 19.70
N THR A 156 6.59 4.00 18.50
CA THR A 156 7.13 3.39 17.28
C THR A 156 8.64 3.55 17.24
N VAL A 157 9.39 2.45 17.29
CA VAL A 157 10.85 2.49 17.14
C VAL A 157 11.32 1.71 15.92
N THR A 158 12.33 2.25 15.23
CA THR A 158 13.01 1.59 14.11
C THR A 158 14.22 0.79 14.57
N SER A 159 14.86 1.20 15.67
CA SER A 159 15.95 0.50 16.34
C SER A 159 15.51 0.14 17.75
N PHE A 160 15.30 -1.16 18.01
CA PHE A 160 14.83 -1.66 19.30
C PHE A 160 15.87 -2.64 19.85
N GLY A 161 16.68 -2.19 20.79
CA GLY A 161 17.74 -2.97 21.42
C GLY A 161 17.23 -4.14 22.26
N THR A 162 18.15 -4.96 22.75
CA THR A 162 17.83 -6.12 23.60
C THR A 162 17.64 -5.72 25.06
N ASN A 163 16.84 -6.50 25.79
CA ASN A 163 16.62 -6.36 27.23
C ASN A 163 16.15 -4.96 27.69
N VAL A 164 15.51 -4.18 26.80
CA VAL A 164 15.19 -2.76 27.05
C VAL A 164 14.35 -2.55 28.31
N PHE A 165 13.37 -3.42 28.56
CA PHE A 165 12.48 -3.38 29.72
C PHE A 165 12.68 -4.59 30.65
N ASP A 166 13.85 -5.24 30.59
CA ASP A 166 14.19 -6.41 31.42
C ASP A 166 14.14 -6.07 32.92
N GLY A 167 13.55 -6.93 33.74
CA GLY A 167 13.52 -6.84 35.19
C GLY A 167 12.63 -5.73 35.76
N ILE A 168 11.72 -5.14 34.98
CA ILE A 168 10.70 -4.22 35.52
C ILE A 168 9.64 -5.04 36.25
N THR A 169 9.95 -5.44 37.48
CA THR A 169 9.12 -6.36 38.28
C THR A 169 7.73 -5.81 38.62
N THR A 170 7.53 -4.49 38.50
CA THR A 170 6.25 -3.81 38.72
C THR A 170 5.37 -3.69 37.48
N LEU A 171 5.93 -3.92 36.28
CA LEU A 171 5.20 -3.77 35.03
C LEU A 171 4.07 -4.79 34.97
N LYS A 172 2.85 -4.32 34.74
CA LYS A 172 1.63 -5.14 34.59
C LYS A 172 1.17 -5.17 33.15
N HIS A 173 1.36 -4.07 32.43
CA HIS A 173 0.89 -3.90 31.06
C HIS A 173 1.95 -3.25 30.16
N ALA A 174 2.06 -3.77 28.94
CA ALA A 174 2.83 -3.16 27.85
C ALA A 174 1.97 -3.03 26.59
N ASP A 175 1.89 -1.83 26.03
CA ASP A 175 1.24 -1.53 24.75
C ASP A 175 2.29 -1.42 23.63
N LEU A 176 2.11 -2.22 22.57
CA LEU A 176 3.00 -2.32 21.41
C LEU A 176 2.37 -1.79 20.10
N SER A 177 1.34 -0.95 20.17
CA SER A 177 0.51 -0.43 19.06
C SER A 177 1.17 -0.33 17.68
N GLU A 178 2.39 0.20 17.62
CA GLU A 178 3.10 0.50 16.38
C GLU A 178 4.41 -0.28 16.20
N ASN A 179 4.74 -1.17 17.12
CA ASN A 179 6.00 -1.90 17.12
C ASN A 179 5.93 -3.13 16.22
N THR A 180 6.94 -3.31 15.37
CA THR A 180 7.04 -4.46 14.45
C THR A 180 7.86 -5.61 15.02
N MET A 181 8.47 -5.44 16.19
CA MET A 181 9.28 -6.46 16.83
C MET A 181 9.27 -6.35 18.35
N ILE A 182 9.48 -7.48 19.00
CA ILE A 182 9.81 -7.59 20.42
C ILE A 182 11.19 -8.26 20.49
N PRO A 183 12.28 -7.48 20.65
CA PRO A 183 13.65 -8.02 20.70
C PRO A 183 13.91 -9.02 21.82
N GLU A 184 15.09 -9.66 21.76
CA GLU A 184 15.54 -10.60 22.78
C GLU A 184 15.49 -9.99 24.19
N GLY A 185 14.87 -10.73 25.11
CA GLY A 185 14.83 -10.37 26.52
C GLY A 185 14.05 -9.10 26.86
N THR A 186 13.29 -8.51 25.92
CA THR A 186 12.66 -7.18 26.10
C THR A 186 11.90 -7.04 27.41
N PHE A 187 11.10 -8.03 27.79
CA PHE A 187 10.33 -8.07 29.04
C PHE A 187 10.78 -9.21 29.97
N SER A 188 12.00 -9.74 29.78
CA SER A 188 12.55 -10.76 30.67
C SER A 188 12.42 -10.31 32.14
N GLY A 189 12.06 -11.20 33.06
CA GLY A 189 11.97 -10.88 34.49
C GLY A 189 10.88 -9.88 34.89
N CYS A 190 9.98 -9.47 33.99
CA CYS A 190 8.80 -8.66 34.32
C CYS A 190 7.75 -9.51 35.04
N THR A 191 8.00 -9.83 36.30
CA THR A 191 7.24 -10.86 37.03
C THR A 191 5.75 -10.55 37.21
N MET A 192 5.33 -9.28 37.16
CA MET A 192 3.92 -8.86 37.27
C MET A 192 3.23 -8.64 35.92
N LEU A 193 3.96 -8.76 34.80
CA LEU A 193 3.41 -8.51 33.48
C LEU A 193 2.35 -9.56 33.20
N ASN A 194 1.11 -9.11 32.99
CA ASN A 194 -0.04 -9.98 32.77
C ASN A 194 -0.76 -9.66 31.45
N ASN A 195 -0.41 -8.55 30.82
CA ASN A 195 -1.02 -8.12 29.57
C ASN A 195 0.03 -7.47 28.66
N VAL A 196 0.15 -8.00 27.45
CA VAL A 196 0.91 -7.40 26.34
C VAL A 196 -0.09 -7.19 25.22
N SER A 197 -0.44 -5.93 24.96
CA SER A 197 -1.54 -5.58 24.07
C SER A 197 -1.07 -4.98 22.76
N ARG A 198 -1.96 -5.00 21.78
CA ARG A 198 -1.80 -4.35 20.47
C ARG A 198 -0.56 -4.83 19.69
N THR A 199 -0.42 -6.14 19.60
CA THR A 199 0.67 -6.83 18.90
C THR A 199 0.41 -7.03 17.40
N GLN A 200 -0.59 -6.36 16.79
CA GLN A 200 -1.03 -6.63 15.42
C GLN A 200 0.04 -6.37 14.35
N LYS A 201 1.03 -5.53 14.65
CA LYS A 201 2.13 -5.21 13.73
C LYS A 201 3.40 -6.03 14.00
N VAL A 202 3.43 -6.78 15.11
CA VAL A 202 4.63 -7.54 15.53
C VAL A 202 4.90 -8.66 14.54
N ALA A 203 5.97 -8.51 13.78
CA ALA A 203 6.48 -9.49 12.83
C ALA A 203 7.49 -10.46 13.46
N THR A 204 8.17 -10.06 14.54
CA THR A 204 9.18 -10.89 15.20
C THR A 204 9.12 -10.81 16.73
N VAL A 205 9.25 -11.97 17.39
CA VAL A 205 9.43 -12.10 18.84
C VAL A 205 10.75 -12.82 19.09
N GLY A 206 11.69 -12.12 19.73
CA GLY A 206 13.04 -12.59 20.00
C GLY A 206 13.09 -13.64 21.11
N LYS A 207 14.26 -14.26 21.25
CA LYS A 207 14.52 -15.24 22.31
C LYS A 207 14.33 -14.60 23.69
N ASP A 208 13.77 -15.33 24.65
CA ASP A 208 13.62 -14.90 26.05
C ASP A 208 12.88 -13.55 26.25
N ALA A 209 12.20 -13.02 25.22
CA ALA A 209 11.41 -11.79 25.27
C ALA A 209 10.44 -11.73 26.46
N PHE A 210 9.86 -12.86 26.87
CA PHE A 210 8.93 -13.01 27.99
C PHE A 210 9.41 -13.99 29.06
N LYS A 211 10.72 -14.27 29.09
CA LYS A 211 11.32 -15.14 30.11
C LYS A 211 10.98 -14.63 31.51
N ASP A 212 10.64 -15.53 32.43
CA ASP A 212 10.32 -15.20 33.83
C ASP A 212 9.16 -14.19 34.03
N CYS A 213 8.31 -13.96 33.02
CA CYS A 213 7.03 -13.25 33.14
C CYS A 213 5.96 -14.12 33.84
N ALA A 214 6.10 -14.31 35.14
CA ALA A 214 5.32 -15.28 35.92
C ALA A 214 3.79 -15.03 35.95
N LYS A 215 3.31 -13.87 35.52
CA LYS A 215 1.87 -13.52 35.47
C LYS A 215 1.30 -13.44 34.04
N LEU A 216 2.13 -13.64 33.01
CA LEU A 216 1.70 -13.57 31.62
C LEU A 216 1.16 -14.94 31.18
N GLU A 217 -0.03 -15.27 31.65
CA GLU A 217 -0.67 -16.56 31.35
C GLU A 217 -1.27 -16.60 29.94
N ASN A 218 -1.63 -15.44 29.37
CA ASN A 218 -2.28 -15.34 28.07
C ASN A 218 -1.56 -14.34 27.19
N LEU A 219 -1.32 -14.70 25.93
CA LEU A 219 -0.64 -13.85 24.95
C LEU A 219 -1.38 -13.88 23.62
N ASN A 220 -1.69 -12.70 23.07
CA ASN A 220 -2.25 -12.56 21.72
C ASN A 220 -1.14 -12.16 20.75
N LEU A 221 -1.02 -12.86 19.62
CA LEU A 221 -0.09 -12.56 18.52
C LEU A 221 -0.82 -12.69 17.18
N TYR A 222 -0.46 -11.86 16.20
CA TYR A 222 -1.19 -11.74 14.94
C TYR A 222 -0.29 -11.96 13.73
N ALA A 223 -0.85 -12.29 12.57
CA ALA A 223 -0.17 -12.01 11.31
C ALA A 223 0.07 -10.49 11.22
N PRO A 224 1.31 -10.02 10.98
CA PRO A 224 2.31 -10.61 10.08
C PRO A 224 3.45 -11.41 10.76
N LEU A 225 3.28 -11.93 11.98
CA LEU A 225 4.33 -12.68 12.69
C LEU A 225 4.98 -13.79 11.83
N THR A 226 6.26 -13.62 11.51
CA THR A 226 7.06 -14.59 10.73
C THR A 226 8.07 -15.35 11.60
N THR A 227 8.48 -14.78 12.73
CA THR A 227 9.45 -15.38 13.65
C THR A 227 8.98 -15.28 15.09
N LEU A 228 8.87 -16.43 15.76
CA LEU A 228 8.73 -16.54 17.19
C LEU A 228 9.91 -17.37 17.70
N SER A 229 10.79 -16.76 18.48
CA SER A 229 11.98 -17.41 19.07
C SER A 229 11.89 -17.56 20.59
N ASP A 230 10.90 -16.94 21.23
CA ASP A 230 10.61 -17.12 22.65
C ASP A 230 9.96 -18.49 22.90
N THR A 231 10.40 -19.19 23.95
CA THR A 231 9.88 -20.53 24.31
C THR A 231 8.50 -20.48 24.97
N LEU A 232 8.01 -19.30 25.35
CA LEU A 232 6.74 -19.02 26.01
C LEU A 232 6.54 -19.83 27.30
N THR A 233 7.62 -19.97 28.07
CA THR A 233 7.70 -20.90 29.22
C THR A 233 6.60 -20.68 30.28
N ASN A 234 6.19 -19.43 30.54
CA ASN A 234 5.15 -19.10 31.52
C ASN A 234 3.76 -18.87 30.91
N VAL A 235 3.67 -18.78 29.58
CA VAL A 235 2.39 -18.60 28.90
C VAL A 235 1.65 -19.92 28.88
N ILE A 236 0.37 -19.88 29.25
CA ILE A 236 -0.53 -21.04 29.26
C ILE A 236 -1.35 -21.06 27.97
N ASN A 237 -1.84 -19.89 27.53
CA ASN A 237 -2.69 -19.76 26.35
C ASN A 237 -2.07 -18.77 25.35
N LEU A 238 -1.77 -19.26 24.15
CA LEU A 238 -1.40 -18.43 23.01
C LEU A 238 -2.59 -18.32 22.07
N PHE A 239 -3.04 -17.11 21.81
CA PHE A 239 -4.04 -16.81 20.78
C PHE A 239 -3.32 -16.26 19.56
N PHE A 240 -3.32 -17.06 18.49
CA PHE A 240 -2.60 -16.75 17.27
C PHE A 240 -3.55 -16.47 16.10
N HIS A 241 -3.53 -15.22 15.64
CA HIS A 241 -4.43 -14.67 14.63
C HIS A 241 -3.76 -14.64 13.25
N GLY A 242 -3.37 -15.81 12.76
CA GLY A 242 -2.80 -16.00 11.43
C GLY A 242 -3.48 -17.15 10.66
N THR A 243 -3.10 -17.33 9.40
CA THR A 243 -3.59 -18.43 8.54
C THR A 243 -2.64 -19.64 8.51
N ALA A 244 -1.40 -19.47 8.99
CA ALA A 244 -0.37 -20.49 9.13
C ALA A 244 0.61 -20.10 10.25
N ALA A 245 1.32 -21.08 10.83
CA ALA A 245 2.34 -20.82 11.85
C ALA A 245 3.46 -19.90 11.32
N PRO A 246 4.15 -19.16 12.20
CA PRO A 246 5.39 -18.46 11.87
C PRO A 246 6.40 -19.40 11.22
N ALA A 247 7.17 -18.90 10.25
CA ALA A 247 8.20 -19.66 9.56
C ALA A 247 9.33 -20.13 10.50
N THR A 248 9.60 -19.36 11.55
CA THR A 248 10.55 -19.71 12.60
C THR A 248 9.83 -19.88 13.94
N LEU A 249 10.06 -21.02 14.59
CA LEU A 249 9.58 -21.39 15.92
C LEU A 249 10.76 -21.91 16.76
N PRO A 250 10.74 -21.80 18.10
CA PRO A 250 11.79 -22.37 18.94
C PRO A 250 11.68 -23.91 18.98
N ASN A 251 12.81 -24.58 19.15
CA ASN A 251 12.86 -26.05 19.21
C ASN A 251 12.17 -26.62 20.46
N ASP A 252 12.12 -25.82 21.51
CA ASP A 252 11.68 -26.10 22.87
C ASP A 252 10.50 -25.20 23.28
N LEU A 253 9.59 -24.94 22.33
CA LEU A 253 8.32 -24.28 22.62
C LEU A 253 7.60 -25.00 23.77
N ASN A 254 7.04 -24.24 24.71
CA ASN A 254 6.35 -24.74 25.89
C ASN A 254 5.33 -25.83 25.52
N SER A 255 5.61 -27.07 25.93
CA SER A 255 4.79 -28.24 25.58
C SER A 255 3.41 -28.26 26.25
N LYS A 256 3.17 -27.36 27.21
CA LYS A 256 1.90 -27.20 27.92
C LYS A 256 1.03 -26.06 27.35
N LEU A 257 1.48 -25.38 26.31
CA LEU A 257 0.79 -24.24 25.72
C LEU A 257 -0.49 -24.70 25.00
N ASN A 258 -1.63 -24.09 25.33
CA ASN A 258 -2.84 -24.16 24.53
C ASN A 258 -2.73 -23.13 23.40
N VAL A 259 -2.76 -23.57 22.14
CA VAL A 259 -2.66 -22.68 20.97
C VAL A 259 -4.03 -22.54 20.33
N TYR A 260 -4.66 -21.38 20.51
CA TYR A 260 -5.93 -21.03 19.89
C TYR A 260 -5.68 -20.30 18.57
N VAL A 261 -6.40 -20.68 17.52
CA VAL A 261 -6.29 -20.10 16.17
C VAL A 261 -7.67 -19.84 15.57
N THR A 262 -7.70 -18.93 14.59
CA THR A 262 -8.92 -18.61 13.82
C THR A 262 -9.37 -19.80 12.95
N GLU A 263 -10.61 -19.76 12.46
CA GLU A 263 -11.13 -20.75 11.49
C GLU A 263 -10.26 -20.83 10.22
N ASN A 264 -9.72 -19.71 9.77
CA ASN A 264 -8.91 -19.60 8.56
C ASN A 264 -7.48 -20.17 8.67
N TYR A 265 -7.06 -20.60 9.87
CA TYR A 265 -5.78 -21.27 10.06
C TYR A 265 -5.76 -22.67 9.41
N THR A 266 -4.88 -22.91 8.46
CA THR A 266 -5.02 -24.08 7.56
C THR A 266 -4.44 -25.38 8.12
N ALA A 267 -3.45 -25.32 9.00
CA ALA A 267 -2.79 -26.50 9.57
C ALA A 267 -3.49 -26.98 10.85
N SER A 268 -3.28 -28.25 11.21
CA SER A 268 -3.75 -28.83 12.48
C SER A 268 -2.76 -28.62 13.64
N VAL A 269 -1.58 -28.04 13.36
CA VAL A 269 -0.51 -27.86 14.33
C VAL A 269 0.12 -26.46 14.27
N PHE A 270 0.70 -26.04 15.39
CA PHE A 270 1.57 -24.89 15.57
C PHE A 270 2.91 -25.42 16.11
N GLY A 271 3.89 -25.57 15.22
CA GLY A 271 5.09 -26.37 15.52
C GLY A 271 4.73 -27.84 15.75
N LYS A 272 4.94 -28.33 16.97
CA LYS A 272 4.58 -29.70 17.39
C LYS A 272 3.27 -29.79 18.17
N LEU A 273 2.64 -28.65 18.44
CA LEU A 273 1.43 -28.56 19.27
C LEU A 273 0.18 -28.60 18.40
N THR A 274 -0.85 -29.34 18.82
CA THR A 274 -2.17 -29.31 18.17
C THR A 274 -2.86 -27.98 18.46
N VAL A 275 -3.46 -27.37 17.44
CA VAL A 275 -4.20 -26.11 17.59
C VAL A 275 -5.66 -26.33 17.96
N LEU A 276 -6.25 -25.36 18.66
CA LEU A 276 -7.65 -25.27 19.02
C LEU A 276 -8.33 -24.17 18.19
N LYS A 277 -9.48 -24.47 17.61
CA LYS A 277 -10.21 -23.52 16.75
C LYS A 277 -11.17 -22.67 17.57
N ALA A 278 -10.91 -21.37 17.65
CA ALA A 278 -11.81 -20.41 18.28
C ALA A 278 -12.81 -19.84 17.25
N LYS A 279 -14.07 -19.69 17.68
CA LYS A 279 -15.22 -19.25 16.85
C LYS A 279 -16.07 -18.21 17.57
N CYS A 280 -15.42 -17.21 18.16
CA CYS A 280 -16.12 -16.13 18.83
C CYS A 280 -16.30 -14.95 17.89
N THR A 281 -17.33 -14.15 18.12
CA THR A 281 -17.53 -12.89 17.38
C THR A 281 -16.72 -11.77 18.03
N ASN A 282 -16.54 -10.64 17.34
CA ASN A 282 -15.83 -9.50 17.93
C ASN A 282 -16.47 -8.98 19.23
N SER A 283 -17.75 -9.26 19.47
CA SER A 283 -18.43 -8.90 20.72
C SER A 283 -18.21 -9.90 21.85
N GLU A 284 -17.40 -10.93 21.62
CA GLU A 284 -17.11 -12.00 22.56
C GLU A 284 -15.59 -12.23 22.66
N CYS A 285 -15.16 -12.83 23.75
CA CYS A 285 -13.80 -13.34 23.92
C CYS A 285 -13.85 -14.82 24.32
N VAL A 286 -12.75 -15.52 24.14
CA VAL A 286 -12.57 -16.89 24.61
C VAL A 286 -12.61 -16.91 26.13
N ASP A 287 -13.41 -17.80 26.72
CA ASP A 287 -13.42 -18.06 28.15
C ASP A 287 -12.39 -19.16 28.48
N VAL A 288 -11.26 -18.76 29.08
CA VAL A 288 -10.25 -19.70 29.60
C VAL A 288 -10.36 -19.99 31.10
N THR A 289 -11.46 -19.62 31.76
CA THR A 289 -11.62 -19.92 33.19
C THR A 289 -11.57 -21.45 33.45
N PRO A 290 -10.92 -21.91 34.56
CA PRO A 290 -10.71 -23.33 34.81
C PRO A 290 -12.04 -24.07 34.95
N GLY A 291 -12.30 -25.01 34.04
CA GLY A 291 -13.54 -25.80 34.01
C GLY A 291 -13.73 -26.61 32.72
N VAL A 292 -12.96 -26.31 31.67
CA VAL A 292 -12.86 -27.13 30.47
C VAL A 292 -11.40 -27.21 30.04
N ALA A 293 -10.61 -28.07 30.68
CA ALA A 293 -9.38 -28.51 30.04
C ALA A 293 -9.78 -29.30 28.78
N PRO A 294 -9.18 -29.04 27.60
CA PRO A 294 -9.15 -30.06 26.56
C PRO A 294 -8.40 -31.23 27.19
N ALA A 295 -9.15 -32.24 27.64
CA ALA A 295 -8.57 -33.45 28.14
C ALA A 295 -7.59 -33.96 27.07
N ALA A 296 -6.38 -34.30 27.49
CA ALA A 296 -5.38 -34.90 26.63
C ALA A 296 -6.04 -35.97 25.74
N LYS A 297 -5.91 -35.77 24.42
CA LYS A 297 -6.59 -36.46 23.31
C LYS A 297 -8.03 -36.00 23.05
N MET A 298 -8.20 -35.23 21.98
CA MET A 298 -9.06 -35.63 20.85
C MET A 298 -8.80 -34.74 19.63
N ALA A 299 -8.55 -35.39 18.49
CA ALA A 299 -8.87 -34.80 17.20
C ALA A 299 -10.40 -34.72 17.11
N GLY A 300 -10.94 -33.51 16.94
CA GLY A 300 -12.39 -33.26 16.80
C GLY A 300 -12.95 -32.24 17.80
N GLU A 301 -12.90 -30.96 17.42
CA GLU A 301 -13.84 -29.89 17.81
C GLU A 301 -14.13 -29.64 19.30
N VAL A 302 -13.12 -29.37 20.13
CA VAL A 302 -13.37 -28.52 21.30
C VAL A 302 -13.37 -27.08 20.83
N THR A 303 -14.57 -26.54 20.57
CA THR A 303 -14.73 -25.11 20.32
C THR A 303 -14.66 -24.40 21.68
N PRO A 304 -13.73 -23.46 21.90
CA PRO A 304 -13.66 -22.68 23.13
C PRO A 304 -15.00 -22.01 23.39
N LYS A 305 -15.40 -21.92 24.66
CA LYS A 305 -16.61 -21.19 25.02
C LYS A 305 -16.36 -19.70 24.82
N CYS A 306 -17.31 -19.02 24.20
CA CYS A 306 -17.28 -17.58 24.04
C CYS A 306 -18.00 -16.91 25.22
N LYS A 307 -17.43 -15.80 25.69
CA LYS A 307 -17.97 -14.97 26.75
C LYS A 307 -18.17 -13.57 26.18
N ALA A 308 -19.36 -13.01 26.39
CA ALA A 308 -19.66 -11.66 25.93
C ALA A 308 -18.69 -10.64 26.53
N CYS A 309 -18.26 -9.71 25.70
CA CYS A 309 -17.45 -8.58 26.13
C CYS A 309 -18.26 -7.63 27.02
N PRO A 310 -17.60 -6.93 27.97
CA PRO A 310 -18.21 -5.81 28.66
C PRO A 310 -18.74 -4.77 27.65
N ASN A 311 -19.78 -4.02 28.03
CA ASN A 311 -20.34 -2.97 27.18
C ASN A 311 -19.26 -2.01 26.67
N ASN A 312 -19.30 -1.70 25.37
CA ASN A 312 -18.33 -0.86 24.64
C ASN A 312 -16.93 -1.47 24.41
N PHE A 313 -16.67 -2.67 24.88
CA PHE A 313 -15.44 -3.41 24.58
C PHE A 313 -15.70 -4.50 23.57
N LEU A 314 -14.67 -4.81 22.80
CA LEU A 314 -14.71 -5.87 21.81
C LEU A 314 -13.35 -6.58 21.70
N SER A 315 -13.40 -7.81 21.23
CA SER A 315 -12.26 -8.61 20.79
C SER A 315 -11.93 -8.32 19.33
N VAL A 316 -10.65 -8.13 19.00
CA VAL A 316 -10.20 -7.77 17.64
C VAL A 316 -10.78 -8.71 16.57
N ASP A 317 -10.88 -10.00 16.89
CA ASP A 317 -11.38 -11.03 15.98
C ASP A 317 -12.24 -12.12 16.67
N GLY A 318 -12.68 -11.86 17.91
CA GLY A 318 -13.35 -12.80 18.81
C GLY A 318 -12.43 -13.79 19.52
N ASN A 319 -11.26 -14.09 18.97
CA ASN A 319 -10.47 -15.27 19.34
C ASN A 319 -9.39 -14.97 20.39
N ASN A 320 -9.61 -14.00 21.27
CA ASN A 320 -8.66 -13.60 22.32
C ASN A 320 -9.25 -13.88 23.71
N TYR A 321 -8.45 -13.86 24.76
CA TYR A 321 -8.97 -14.07 26.13
C TYR A 321 -9.61 -12.82 26.76
N TYR A 322 -9.32 -11.64 26.23
CA TYR A 322 -9.76 -10.36 26.78
C TYR A 322 -10.46 -9.52 25.73
N CYS A 323 -11.40 -8.68 26.14
CA CYS A 323 -11.98 -7.67 25.25
C CYS A 323 -11.07 -6.44 25.26
N GLU A 324 -10.08 -6.44 24.37
CA GLU A 324 -8.93 -5.53 24.40
C GLU A 324 -9.25 -4.11 23.90
N TYR A 325 -10.30 -3.96 23.08
CA TYR A 325 -10.52 -2.71 22.36
C TYR A 325 -11.73 -1.97 22.92
N ASP A 326 -11.47 -0.82 23.52
CA ASP A 326 -12.50 0.20 23.75
C ASP A 326 -12.86 0.82 22.40
N MET A 327 -14.10 0.62 21.98
CA MET A 327 -14.59 1.13 20.70
C MET A 327 -14.55 2.66 20.62
N ALA A 328 -14.55 3.40 21.75
CA ALA A 328 -14.67 4.85 21.76
C ALA A 328 -13.60 5.55 20.88
N VAL A 329 -12.36 5.07 20.93
CA VAL A 329 -11.25 5.63 20.14
C VAL A 329 -11.46 5.37 18.65
N CYS A 330 -11.85 4.15 18.26
CA CYS A 330 -12.07 3.77 16.86
C CYS A 330 -13.30 4.47 16.28
N LEU A 331 -14.40 4.52 17.03
CA LEU A 331 -15.64 5.18 16.63
C LEU A 331 -15.46 6.69 16.43
N SER A 332 -14.50 7.32 17.12
CA SER A 332 -14.16 8.73 16.88
C SER A 332 -13.57 8.97 15.47
N LYS A 333 -12.90 7.97 14.89
CA LYS A 333 -12.35 8.01 13.53
C LYS A 333 -13.31 7.46 12.48
N HIS A 334 -14.18 6.53 12.86
CA HIS A 334 -15.18 5.90 11.97
C HIS A 334 -16.61 6.20 12.44
N PRO A 335 -17.14 7.41 12.21
CA PRO A 335 -18.42 7.86 12.76
C PRO A 335 -19.64 7.10 12.22
N ASN A 336 -19.52 6.45 11.06
CA ASN A 336 -20.57 5.60 10.48
C ASN A 336 -20.56 4.17 10.99
N CYS A 337 -19.57 3.83 11.82
CA CYS A 337 -19.40 2.51 12.37
C CYS A 337 -20.22 2.32 13.65
N LYS A 338 -20.72 1.10 13.86
CA LYS A 338 -21.36 0.62 15.08
C LYS A 338 -20.41 -0.25 15.91
N VAL A 339 -19.61 -1.09 15.23
CA VAL A 339 -18.60 -1.96 15.86
C VAL A 339 -17.25 -1.76 15.18
N CYS A 340 -16.28 -1.17 15.89
CA CYS A 340 -15.02 -0.69 15.34
C CYS A 340 -13.83 -1.10 16.21
N ALA A 341 -12.79 -1.70 15.61
CA ALA A 341 -11.52 -1.94 16.29
C ALA A 341 -10.33 -1.87 15.34
N VAL A 342 -9.17 -1.46 15.88
CA VAL A 342 -7.90 -1.37 15.13
C VAL A 342 -8.06 -0.54 13.84
N ASP A 343 -8.78 0.58 13.93
CA ASP A 343 -9.12 1.47 12.80
C ASP A 343 -9.83 0.74 11.62
N LYS A 344 -10.61 -0.30 11.95
CA LYS A 344 -11.47 -1.05 11.03
C LYS A 344 -12.89 -1.13 11.55
N CYS A 345 -13.85 -0.94 10.67
CA CYS A 345 -15.25 -1.14 10.97
C CYS A 345 -15.71 -2.55 10.56
N TYR A 346 -16.40 -3.22 11.50
CA TYR A 346 -16.93 -4.57 11.31
C TYR A 346 -18.46 -4.61 11.26
N GLN A 347 -19.12 -3.56 11.75
CA GLN A 347 -20.56 -3.42 11.67
C GLN A 347 -20.92 -1.95 11.52
N CYS A 348 -21.79 -1.65 10.56
CA CYS A 348 -22.26 -0.30 10.32
C CYS A 348 -23.46 0.09 11.19
N LYS A 349 -23.72 1.39 11.31
CA LYS A 349 -25.00 1.91 11.81
C LYS A 349 -26.13 1.50 10.85
N ASP A 350 -27.36 1.49 11.35
CA ASP A 350 -28.49 0.84 10.69
C ASP A 350 -28.86 1.44 9.31
N ASP A 351 -28.37 2.64 8.96
CA ASP A 351 -28.59 3.31 7.66
C ASP A 351 -27.37 3.25 6.71
N LYS A 352 -26.34 2.48 7.07
CA LYS A 352 -25.04 2.42 6.37
C LYS A 352 -24.71 0.99 5.97
N TYR A 353 -23.85 0.85 4.96
CA TYR A 353 -23.46 -0.44 4.39
C TYR A 353 -21.96 -0.69 4.52
N LEU A 354 -21.60 -1.93 4.89
CA LEU A 354 -20.22 -2.34 5.09
C LEU A 354 -19.58 -2.78 3.77
N LYS A 355 -18.47 -2.12 3.38
CA LYS A 355 -17.56 -2.63 2.35
C LYS A 355 -16.56 -3.58 2.99
N GLU A 356 -16.80 -4.88 2.89
CA GLU A 356 -16.03 -5.91 3.62
C GLU A 356 -14.55 -5.95 3.25
N ASP A 357 -14.18 -5.55 2.02
CA ASP A 357 -12.79 -5.47 1.58
C ASP A 357 -12.04 -4.26 2.16
N LEU A 358 -12.77 -3.21 2.52
CA LEU A 358 -12.21 -1.97 3.08
C LEU A 358 -12.40 -1.85 4.60
N PHE A 359 -13.30 -2.63 5.19
CA PHE A 359 -13.73 -2.47 6.59
C PHE A 359 -14.23 -1.05 6.90
N GLU A 360 -15.01 -0.48 5.98
CA GLU A 360 -15.52 0.90 6.09
C GLU A 360 -17.00 0.97 5.75
N CYS A 361 -17.71 1.90 6.41
CA CYS A 361 -19.15 2.08 6.26
C CYS A 361 -19.47 3.30 5.40
N PHE A 362 -20.27 3.05 4.37
CA PHE A 362 -20.67 4.05 3.39
C PHE A 362 -22.18 4.06 3.18
N ASP A 363 -22.66 5.04 2.43
CA ASP A 363 -24.03 5.05 1.94
C ASP A 363 -24.18 4.02 0.81
N ALA A 364 -25.40 3.50 0.61
CA ALA A 364 -25.69 2.48 -0.40
C ALA A 364 -25.36 2.92 -1.84
N SER A 365 -25.27 4.22 -2.10
CA SER A 365 -25.07 4.83 -3.42
C SER A 365 -23.59 5.15 -3.71
N ASP A 366 -22.66 4.35 -3.22
CA ASP A 366 -21.24 4.58 -3.40
C ASP A 366 -20.72 4.00 -4.72
N ASP A 367 -19.93 4.79 -5.44
CA ASP A 367 -19.32 4.39 -6.70
C ASP A 367 -18.56 3.06 -6.53
N LYS A 368 -18.78 2.14 -7.48
CA LYS A 368 -18.19 0.79 -7.58
C LYS A 368 -18.73 -0.24 -6.59
N TYR A 369 -19.78 0.07 -5.85
CA TYR A 369 -20.44 -0.88 -4.96
C TYR A 369 -21.96 -0.85 -5.13
N TYR A 370 -22.63 -1.93 -4.76
CA TYR A 370 -24.09 -2.03 -4.70
C TYR A 370 -24.53 -2.76 -3.43
N SER A 371 -25.72 -2.46 -2.93
CA SER A 371 -26.28 -3.14 -1.75
C SER A 371 -26.59 -4.60 -2.05
N ASP A 372 -26.16 -5.50 -1.16
CA ASP A 372 -26.53 -6.92 -1.23
C ASP A 372 -27.62 -7.23 -0.20
N ASP A 373 -28.88 -7.00 -0.59
CA ASP A 373 -30.04 -7.26 0.25
C ASP A 373 -30.51 -8.73 0.19
N SER A 374 -29.69 -9.65 -0.34
CA SER A 374 -30.02 -11.08 -0.44
C SER A 374 -30.24 -11.75 0.92
N THR A 375 -29.82 -11.09 2.01
CA THR A 375 -30.15 -11.46 3.39
C THR A 375 -30.58 -10.21 4.15
N THR A 376 -31.79 -10.20 4.71
CA THR A 376 -32.43 -9.04 5.37
C THR A 376 -31.72 -8.53 6.64
N THR A 377 -30.50 -9.00 6.93
CA THR A 377 -29.81 -8.78 8.21
C THR A 377 -28.39 -8.25 8.08
N SER A 378 -27.78 -8.20 6.89
CA SER A 378 -26.33 -7.97 6.81
C SER A 378 -25.88 -6.55 6.48
N HIS A 379 -26.69 -5.66 5.87
CA HIS A 379 -26.28 -4.29 5.47
C HIS A 379 -24.86 -4.28 4.84
N LYS A 380 -24.60 -5.19 3.89
CA LYS A 380 -23.30 -5.35 3.22
C LYS A 380 -23.36 -4.85 1.79
N CYS A 381 -22.22 -4.34 1.31
CA CYS A 381 -22.03 -3.99 -0.10
C CYS A 381 -21.24 -5.08 -0.82
N LYS A 382 -21.59 -5.31 -2.09
CA LYS A 382 -20.75 -6.06 -3.03
C LYS A 382 -20.12 -5.11 -4.04
N LYS A 383 -18.92 -5.44 -4.49
CA LYS A 383 -18.21 -4.66 -5.51
C LYS A 383 -18.85 -4.87 -6.88
N CYS A 384 -19.01 -3.79 -7.63
CA CYS A 384 -19.32 -3.85 -9.05
C CYS A 384 -18.20 -4.57 -9.80
N PHE A 385 -18.50 -5.10 -11.00
CA PHE A 385 -17.44 -5.64 -11.84
C PHE A 385 -16.46 -4.53 -12.27
N PRO A 386 -15.18 -4.85 -12.54
CA PRO A 386 -14.09 -3.87 -12.57
C PRO A 386 -14.23 -2.68 -13.53
N GLU A 387 -15.07 -2.79 -14.57
CA GLU A 387 -15.22 -1.74 -15.60
C GLU A 387 -16.40 -0.79 -15.32
N CYS A 388 -17.18 -1.01 -14.25
CA CYS A 388 -18.30 -0.14 -13.88
C CYS A 388 -17.90 1.01 -12.98
N GLN A 389 -18.57 2.15 -13.18
CA GLN A 389 -18.66 3.18 -12.16
C GLN A 389 -19.80 2.86 -11.19
N ASN A 390 -21.00 2.60 -11.69
CA ASN A 390 -22.16 2.21 -10.88
C ASN A 390 -22.80 0.94 -11.44
N CYS A 391 -23.40 0.16 -10.55
CA CYS A 391 -24.11 -1.07 -10.89
C CYS A 391 -25.25 -1.31 -9.88
N THR A 392 -26.19 -2.18 -10.25
CA THR A 392 -27.24 -2.68 -9.32
C THR A 392 -27.10 -4.17 -9.04
N ASP A 393 -26.21 -4.84 -9.77
CA ASP A 393 -25.81 -6.23 -9.58
C ASP A 393 -24.34 -6.43 -10.01
N GLY A 394 -23.81 -7.63 -9.81
CA GLY A 394 -22.41 -7.95 -10.16
C GLY A 394 -22.14 -8.18 -11.65
N ILE A 395 -23.11 -7.97 -12.55
CA ILE A 395 -23.05 -8.39 -13.97
C ILE A 395 -23.25 -7.21 -14.93
N LYS A 396 -23.99 -6.16 -14.55
CA LYS A 396 -24.33 -5.03 -15.43
C LYS A 396 -24.00 -3.67 -14.81
N CYS A 397 -23.37 -2.79 -15.59
CA CYS A 397 -23.21 -1.40 -15.21
C CYS A 397 -24.48 -0.61 -15.49
N THR A 398 -24.74 0.37 -14.62
CA THR A 398 -25.71 1.45 -14.83
C THR A 398 -25.02 2.74 -15.26
N SER A 399 -23.72 2.90 -14.98
CA SER A 399 -22.91 3.99 -15.51
C SER A 399 -21.43 3.61 -15.63
N CYS A 400 -20.72 4.34 -16.49
CA CYS A 400 -19.32 4.08 -16.83
C CYS A 400 -18.37 5.17 -16.32
N PRO A 401 -17.12 4.83 -15.97
CA PRO A 401 -16.14 5.79 -15.46
C PRO A 401 -15.55 6.64 -16.60
N ASN A 402 -14.96 7.79 -16.26
CA ASN A 402 -14.06 8.55 -17.14
C ASN A 402 -14.64 8.89 -18.54
N ASN A 403 -15.92 9.27 -18.62
CA ASN A 403 -16.63 9.56 -19.88
C ASN A 403 -16.74 8.38 -20.86
N ALA A 404 -16.48 7.15 -20.42
CA ALA A 404 -16.76 5.96 -21.21
C ALA A 404 -18.26 5.82 -21.51
N LEU A 405 -18.60 5.17 -22.62
CA LEU A 405 -19.98 5.00 -23.07
C LEU A 405 -20.56 3.68 -22.58
N LEU A 406 -21.82 3.70 -22.14
CA LEU A 406 -22.56 2.51 -21.73
C LEU A 406 -23.27 1.87 -22.93
N LEU A 407 -23.05 0.58 -23.16
CA LEU A 407 -23.85 -0.21 -24.10
C LEU A 407 -25.15 -0.63 -23.40
N GLU A 408 -26.29 -0.04 -23.78
CA GLU A 408 -27.56 -0.18 -23.06
C GLU A 408 -28.05 -1.64 -22.94
N ASP A 409 -27.86 -2.45 -23.99
CA ASP A 409 -28.36 -3.82 -24.04
C ASP A 409 -27.55 -4.80 -23.17
N THR A 410 -26.24 -4.61 -23.12
CA THR A 410 -25.30 -5.50 -22.41
C THR A 410 -24.92 -5.00 -21.03
N GLY A 411 -25.07 -3.70 -20.74
CA GLY A 411 -24.60 -3.07 -19.51
C GLY A 411 -23.07 -2.98 -19.42
N LYS A 412 -22.35 -3.05 -20.56
CA LYS A 412 -20.88 -2.98 -20.61
C LYS A 412 -20.40 -1.55 -20.92
N CYS A 413 -19.24 -1.20 -20.40
CA CYS A 413 -18.60 0.08 -20.65
C CYS A 413 -17.57 -0.03 -21.77
N VAL A 414 -17.54 0.96 -22.67
CA VAL A 414 -16.54 1.06 -23.74
C VAL A 414 -15.83 2.40 -23.65
N THR A 415 -14.51 2.39 -23.75
CA THR A 415 -13.66 3.60 -23.59
C THR A 415 -13.62 4.49 -24.82
N ALA A 416 -14.48 4.25 -25.81
CA ALA A 416 -14.48 4.98 -27.07
C ALA A 416 -15.23 6.32 -26.94
N THR A 417 -14.74 7.36 -27.59
CA THR A 417 -15.42 8.66 -27.72
C THR A 417 -16.68 8.58 -28.58
N GLU A 418 -16.77 7.53 -29.39
CA GLU A 418 -17.90 7.20 -30.26
C GLU A 418 -18.36 5.78 -30.00
N CYS A 419 -19.63 5.49 -30.31
CA CYS A 419 -20.16 4.15 -30.13
C CYS A 419 -19.47 3.16 -31.09
N PRO A 420 -19.18 1.93 -30.65
CA PRO A 420 -18.57 0.92 -31.51
C PRO A 420 -19.52 0.54 -32.66
N SER A 421 -18.97 -0.04 -33.72
CA SER A 421 -19.75 -0.52 -34.87
C SER A 421 -20.93 -1.40 -34.43
N GLY A 422 -22.08 -1.19 -35.07
CA GLY A 422 -23.36 -1.79 -34.66
C GLY A 422 -24.11 -1.02 -33.57
N TYR A 423 -23.60 0.13 -33.10
CA TYR A 423 -24.26 1.01 -32.13
C TYR A 423 -24.24 2.48 -32.58
N TYR A 424 -25.16 3.27 -32.03
CA TYR A 424 -25.24 4.72 -32.23
C TYR A 424 -25.42 5.44 -30.89
N LYS A 425 -24.97 6.69 -30.80
CA LYS A 425 -25.07 7.48 -29.57
C LYS A 425 -26.50 7.95 -29.37
N ASP A 426 -27.06 7.69 -28.19
CA ASP A 426 -28.38 8.19 -27.84
C ASP A 426 -28.34 9.72 -27.69
N LYS A 427 -29.14 10.43 -28.47
CA LYS A 427 -29.26 11.89 -28.40
C LYS A 427 -30.03 12.37 -27.16
N THR A 428 -30.78 11.47 -26.51
CA THR A 428 -31.62 11.75 -25.34
C THR A 428 -30.96 11.40 -24.01
N ALA A 429 -29.96 10.53 -24.01
CA ALA A 429 -29.20 10.15 -22.83
C ALA A 429 -27.69 10.36 -23.08
N ALA A 430 -27.10 11.33 -22.38
CA ALA A 430 -25.67 11.59 -22.49
C ALA A 430 -24.87 10.34 -22.05
N ALA A 431 -23.90 9.94 -22.88
CA ALA A 431 -22.97 8.82 -22.65
C ALA A 431 -23.54 7.39 -22.77
N THR A 432 -24.64 7.19 -23.50
CA THR A 432 -25.19 5.85 -23.79
C THR A 432 -25.17 5.52 -25.29
N CYS A 433 -24.88 4.26 -25.61
CA CYS A 433 -24.90 3.67 -26.95
C CYS A 433 -26.06 2.68 -27.11
N LYS A 434 -26.87 2.88 -28.13
CA LYS A 434 -28.00 2.02 -28.51
C LYS A 434 -27.64 1.17 -29.71
N LYS A 435 -28.10 -0.08 -29.73
CA LYS A 435 -27.82 -1.03 -30.82
C LYS A 435 -28.59 -0.66 -32.09
N CYS A 436 -27.95 -0.74 -33.25
CA CYS A 436 -28.62 -0.60 -34.55
C CYS A 436 -29.64 -1.74 -34.74
N LYS A 437 -30.88 -1.42 -35.12
CA LYS A 437 -31.93 -2.43 -35.38
C LYS A 437 -32.14 -2.74 -36.87
N THR A 438 -31.58 -1.95 -37.78
CA THR A 438 -31.68 -2.13 -39.25
C THR A 438 -30.86 -3.32 -39.78
N GLY A 439 -31.30 -4.56 -39.50
CA GLY A 439 -30.71 -5.79 -40.05
C GLY A 439 -29.24 -6.03 -39.66
N SER A 440 -28.76 -7.26 -39.74
CA SER A 440 -27.38 -7.65 -39.39
C SER A 440 -26.28 -7.05 -40.27
N ASN A 441 -26.65 -6.31 -41.33
CA ASN A 441 -25.72 -5.90 -42.39
C ASN A 441 -25.34 -4.41 -42.33
N CYS A 442 -25.85 -3.69 -41.33
CA CYS A 442 -25.51 -2.30 -41.07
C CYS A 442 -24.29 -2.18 -40.15
N LEU A 443 -23.24 -1.52 -40.63
CA LEU A 443 -21.99 -1.33 -39.89
C LEU A 443 -22.08 -0.12 -38.93
N THR A 444 -22.62 1.00 -39.40
CA THR A 444 -22.88 2.20 -38.59
C THR A 444 -24.26 2.76 -38.89
N CYS A 445 -24.95 3.28 -37.87
CA CYS A 445 -26.30 3.82 -38.02
C CYS A 445 -26.45 5.18 -37.31
N GLU A 446 -27.42 5.98 -37.76
CA GLU A 446 -27.79 7.24 -37.09
C GLU A 446 -28.92 7.03 -36.07
N SER A 447 -29.77 6.05 -36.34
CA SER A 447 -30.91 5.65 -35.52
C SER A 447 -31.13 4.15 -35.66
N ASP A 448 -32.13 3.64 -34.94
CA ASP A 448 -32.56 2.24 -35.07
C ASP A 448 -33.12 1.86 -36.46
N THR A 449 -33.41 2.84 -37.32
CA THR A 449 -34.10 2.70 -38.61
C THR A 449 -33.30 3.22 -39.81
N LYS A 450 -32.15 3.88 -39.60
CA LYS A 450 -31.36 4.51 -40.66
C LYS A 450 -29.88 4.13 -40.58
N CYS A 451 -29.43 3.34 -41.55
CA CYS A 451 -28.02 2.97 -41.70
C CYS A 451 -27.22 4.07 -42.41
N LEU A 452 -25.96 4.25 -42.01
CA LEU A 452 -25.02 5.20 -42.60
C LEU A 452 -23.92 4.49 -43.41
N SER A 453 -23.56 3.26 -43.03
CA SER A 453 -22.62 2.43 -43.78
C SER A 453 -22.90 0.95 -43.60
N CYS A 454 -22.58 0.16 -44.63
CA CYS A 454 -22.85 -1.26 -44.67
C CYS A 454 -21.57 -2.07 -44.48
N ILE A 455 -21.71 -3.33 -44.05
CA ILE A 455 -20.58 -4.27 -44.06
C ILE A 455 -20.18 -4.63 -45.50
N ASP A 456 -18.95 -5.12 -45.69
CA ASP A 456 -18.44 -5.56 -47.00
C ASP A 456 -19.40 -6.55 -47.70
N GLY A 457 -19.50 -6.44 -49.03
CA GLY A 457 -20.48 -7.16 -49.84
C GLY A 457 -21.86 -6.48 -49.92
N PHE A 458 -22.06 -5.35 -49.23
CA PHE A 458 -23.27 -4.53 -49.31
C PHE A 458 -22.92 -3.06 -49.59
N TYR A 459 -23.78 -2.38 -50.34
CA TYR A 459 -23.74 -0.94 -50.55
C TYR A 459 -24.95 -0.26 -49.90
N LEU A 460 -24.81 1.03 -49.59
CA LEU A 460 -25.89 1.83 -49.06
C LEU A 460 -26.85 2.20 -50.19
N ALA A 461 -28.04 1.61 -50.18
CA ALA A 461 -29.14 1.94 -51.07
C ALA A 461 -29.98 3.10 -50.50
N ASP A 462 -30.93 3.58 -51.31
CA ASP A 462 -31.84 4.67 -50.94
C ASP A 462 -32.55 4.39 -49.60
N GLU A 463 -32.85 5.45 -48.86
CA GLU A 463 -33.43 5.44 -47.51
C GLU A 463 -32.51 4.86 -46.40
N GLY A 464 -31.22 4.67 -46.67
CA GLY A 464 -30.27 4.23 -45.63
C GLY A 464 -30.42 2.76 -45.27
N LYS A 465 -30.68 1.91 -46.28
CA LYS A 465 -30.74 0.44 -46.16
C LYS A 465 -29.56 -0.19 -46.90
N CYS A 466 -29.07 -1.33 -46.40
CA CYS A 466 -27.95 -2.04 -47.01
C CYS A 466 -28.44 -3.08 -48.02
N SER A 467 -27.95 -2.99 -49.26
CA SER A 467 -28.29 -3.89 -50.37
C SER A 467 -27.05 -4.61 -50.87
N ALA A 468 -27.17 -5.87 -51.30
CA ALA A 468 -26.03 -6.72 -51.65
C ALA A 468 -25.37 -6.31 -53.00
N CYS A 469 -24.06 -6.51 -53.12
CA CYS A 469 -23.25 -6.28 -54.33
C CYS A 469 -23.34 -7.39 -55.39
N ASN A 470 -24.23 -8.36 -55.22
CA ASN A 470 -24.26 -9.63 -55.97
C ASN A 470 -24.62 -9.51 -57.47
N THR A 471 -24.97 -8.32 -57.94
CA THR A 471 -25.27 -8.03 -59.34
C THR A 471 -24.00 -7.91 -60.21
N ILE A 472 -22.82 -7.73 -59.61
CA ILE A 472 -21.52 -7.70 -60.32
C ILE A 472 -20.74 -8.96 -59.94
N ALA A 473 -20.59 -9.88 -60.89
CA ALA A 473 -19.86 -11.12 -60.65
C ALA A 473 -18.41 -10.83 -60.22
N GLY A 474 -17.98 -11.43 -59.10
CA GLY A 474 -16.63 -11.28 -58.56
C GLY A 474 -16.34 -9.98 -57.81
N CYS A 475 -17.34 -9.14 -57.56
CA CYS A 475 -17.17 -7.89 -56.81
C CYS A 475 -17.21 -8.11 -55.29
N GLY A 476 -16.18 -7.65 -54.58
CA GLY A 476 -16.09 -7.73 -53.12
C GLY A 476 -16.60 -6.46 -52.42
N LYS A 477 -16.37 -5.29 -53.03
CA LYS A 477 -16.91 -4.00 -52.58
C LYS A 477 -17.48 -3.22 -53.76
N CYS A 478 -18.69 -2.71 -53.58
CA CYS A 478 -19.39 -1.96 -54.62
C CYS A 478 -19.95 -0.65 -54.07
N LYS A 479 -20.10 0.34 -54.94
CA LYS A 479 -20.74 1.63 -54.64
C LYS A 479 -22.23 1.60 -54.99
N SER A 480 -22.63 0.76 -55.94
CA SER A 480 -23.99 0.56 -56.39
C SER A 480 -24.15 -0.85 -56.97
N ALA A 481 -25.35 -1.18 -57.44
CA ALA A 481 -25.60 -2.43 -58.15
C ALA A 481 -24.75 -2.61 -59.44
N THR A 482 -24.13 -1.57 -59.97
CA THR A 482 -23.39 -1.62 -61.24
C THR A 482 -21.95 -1.12 -61.17
N GLU A 483 -21.52 -0.54 -60.05
CA GLU A 483 -20.17 0.00 -59.89
C GLU A 483 -19.38 -0.77 -58.84
N CYS A 484 -18.41 -1.59 -59.28
CA CYS A 484 -17.47 -2.24 -58.39
C CYS A 484 -16.29 -1.31 -58.09
N THR A 485 -15.82 -1.34 -56.84
CA THR A 485 -14.64 -0.60 -56.40
C THR A 485 -13.49 -1.53 -56.05
N GLU A 486 -13.78 -2.78 -55.70
CA GLU A 486 -12.76 -3.78 -55.38
C GLU A 486 -13.25 -5.18 -55.78
N CYS A 487 -12.45 -5.85 -56.62
CA CYS A 487 -12.71 -7.22 -57.03
C CYS A 487 -12.11 -8.20 -56.02
N THR A 488 -12.75 -9.35 -55.82
CA THR A 488 -12.24 -10.37 -54.89
C THR A 488 -10.94 -10.99 -55.42
N THR A 489 -10.94 -11.47 -56.67
CA THR A 489 -9.79 -12.14 -57.31
C THR A 489 -9.23 -11.42 -58.53
N ASP A 490 -10.10 -10.83 -59.35
CA ASP A 490 -9.76 -10.32 -60.69
C ASP A 490 -9.27 -8.87 -60.68
N ASN A 491 -8.92 -8.32 -61.86
CA ASN A 491 -8.51 -6.93 -62.00
C ASN A 491 -9.72 -6.01 -62.18
N LEU A 492 -9.77 -4.92 -61.41
CA LEU A 492 -10.73 -3.84 -61.58
C LEU A 492 -10.50 -3.11 -62.90
N GLN A 493 -11.52 -3.12 -63.73
CA GLN A 493 -11.51 -2.56 -65.06
C GLN A 493 -11.85 -1.06 -65.04
N PRO A 494 -11.48 -0.29 -66.09
CA PRO A 494 -11.90 1.10 -66.23
C PRO A 494 -13.43 1.28 -66.24
N ASP A 495 -14.16 0.28 -66.77
CA ASP A 495 -15.63 0.23 -66.82
C ASP A 495 -16.29 -0.17 -65.47
N LYS A 496 -15.51 -0.27 -64.39
CA LYS A 496 -15.95 -0.65 -63.03
C LYS A 496 -16.47 -2.09 -62.90
N THR A 497 -16.14 -2.96 -63.84
CA THR A 497 -16.36 -4.42 -63.74
C THR A 497 -15.08 -5.15 -63.31
N CYS A 498 -15.20 -6.45 -63.02
CA CYS A 498 -14.09 -7.31 -62.65
C CYS A 498 -13.78 -8.28 -63.78
N LYS A 499 -12.56 -8.23 -64.33
CA LYS A 499 -12.09 -9.16 -65.38
C LYS A 499 -10.61 -9.52 -65.17
N LYS A 500 -10.23 -10.71 -65.62
CA LYS A 500 -8.87 -11.23 -65.44
C LYS A 500 -7.76 -10.42 -66.12
N ASN A 501 -7.95 -9.92 -67.34
CA ASN A 501 -6.91 -9.21 -68.12
C ASN A 501 -7.29 -7.74 -68.33
N CYS A 502 -6.28 -6.85 -68.44
CA CYS A 502 -6.50 -5.43 -68.73
C CYS A 502 -6.62 -5.15 -70.24
N PRO A 503 -7.40 -4.14 -70.65
CA PRO A 503 -7.55 -3.73 -72.04
C PRO A 503 -6.30 -3.02 -72.58
N GLU A 504 -6.24 -2.81 -73.89
CA GLU A 504 -5.14 -2.08 -74.57
C GLU A 504 -4.98 -0.65 -74.00
N ALA A 505 -3.74 -0.15 -73.97
CA ALA A 505 -3.33 1.10 -73.29
C ALA A 505 -3.44 1.09 -71.76
N TYR A 506 -3.69 -0.08 -71.15
CA TYR A 506 -3.66 -0.29 -69.70
C TYR A 506 -2.79 -1.49 -69.34
N PHE A 507 -2.22 -1.47 -68.14
CA PHE A 507 -1.50 -2.59 -67.54
C PHE A 507 -2.03 -2.88 -66.14
N ALA A 508 -1.86 -4.11 -65.65
CA ALA A 508 -2.32 -4.48 -64.31
C ALA A 508 -1.30 -4.01 -63.27
N LYS A 509 -1.76 -3.21 -62.29
CA LYS A 509 -1.01 -2.79 -61.12
C LYS A 509 -1.91 -2.94 -59.90
N ASP A 510 -1.50 -3.77 -58.94
CA ASP A 510 -2.24 -4.00 -57.68
C ASP A 510 -3.74 -4.33 -57.85
N LYS A 511 -4.06 -5.26 -58.76
CA LYS A 511 -5.42 -5.63 -59.15
C LYS A 511 -6.26 -4.52 -59.78
N VAL A 512 -5.65 -3.44 -60.26
CA VAL A 512 -6.34 -2.35 -60.98
C VAL A 512 -5.70 -2.16 -62.35
N CYS A 513 -6.53 -2.06 -63.39
CA CYS A 513 -6.05 -1.69 -64.72
C CYS A 513 -5.72 -0.20 -64.77
N THR A 514 -4.42 0.11 -64.86
CA THR A 514 -3.87 1.47 -64.84
C THR A 514 -3.43 1.88 -66.24
N ALA A 515 -3.71 3.13 -66.64
CA ALA A 515 -3.40 3.63 -67.97
C ALA A 515 -1.88 3.78 -68.18
N CYS A 516 -1.43 3.59 -69.42
CA CYS A 516 -0.05 3.87 -69.85
C CYS A 516 0.24 5.39 -69.96
N VAL A 517 1.53 5.78 -70.02
CA VAL A 517 1.93 7.18 -70.31
C VAL A 517 1.33 7.71 -71.61
N ASP A 518 1.22 9.04 -71.70
CA ASP A 518 0.74 9.72 -72.88
C ASP A 518 1.48 9.30 -74.14
N ASP A 519 0.73 9.22 -75.24
CA ASP A 519 1.19 8.72 -76.54
C ASP A 519 1.79 7.30 -76.51
N CYS A 520 1.53 6.50 -75.46
CA CYS A 520 1.95 5.11 -75.39
C CYS A 520 0.83 4.11 -75.74
N LYS A 521 1.13 3.17 -76.63
CA LYS A 521 0.20 2.11 -77.04
C LYS A 521 0.24 0.93 -76.07
N THR A 522 1.44 0.48 -75.71
CA THR A 522 1.66 -0.60 -74.76
C THR A 522 2.73 -0.21 -73.76
N CYS A 523 2.48 -0.53 -72.50
CA CYS A 523 3.41 -0.32 -71.41
C CYS A 523 3.34 -1.51 -70.45
N THR A 524 4.40 -1.71 -69.70
CA THR A 524 4.45 -2.68 -68.58
C THR A 524 4.40 -1.98 -67.23
N GLU A 525 4.60 -0.66 -67.21
CA GLU A 525 4.56 0.19 -66.02
C GLU A 525 4.23 1.64 -66.39
N GLU A 526 3.90 2.42 -65.37
CA GLU A 526 3.25 3.74 -65.50
C GLU A 526 4.10 4.78 -66.22
N THR A 527 5.43 4.70 -66.19
CA THR A 527 6.33 5.74 -66.74
C THR A 527 7.12 5.28 -67.96
N LYS A 528 7.10 3.98 -68.26
CA LYS A 528 7.89 3.41 -69.36
C LYS A 528 6.98 2.93 -70.46
N CYS A 529 7.00 3.64 -71.56
CA CYS A 529 6.40 3.13 -72.76
C CYS A 529 7.30 2.04 -73.36
N THR A 530 6.68 0.99 -73.92
CA THR A 530 7.41 0.01 -74.73
C THR A 530 7.16 0.24 -76.21
N ILE A 531 5.97 0.72 -76.59
CA ILE A 531 5.60 1.04 -77.97
C ILE A 531 4.81 2.35 -78.00
N CYS A 532 5.39 3.36 -78.64
CA CYS A 532 4.71 4.64 -78.87
C CYS A 532 3.57 4.51 -79.87
N LYS A 533 2.55 5.36 -79.73
CA LYS A 533 1.50 5.53 -80.72
C LYS A 533 2.09 6.23 -81.95
N GLU A 534 1.68 5.79 -83.14
CA GLU A 534 1.97 6.45 -84.42
C GLU A 534 3.49 6.56 -84.72
N ASP A 535 3.92 7.66 -85.34
CA ASP A 535 5.31 7.94 -85.73
C ASP A 535 6.13 8.62 -84.63
N ALA A 536 5.63 8.64 -83.39
CA ALA A 536 6.39 9.14 -82.25
C ALA A 536 7.63 8.25 -81.98
N LEU A 537 8.70 8.88 -81.50
CA LEU A 537 9.95 8.22 -81.16
C LEU A 537 10.06 8.05 -79.66
N ILE A 538 10.63 6.94 -79.21
CA ILE A 538 10.89 6.75 -77.78
C ILE A 538 12.20 7.41 -77.40
N VAL A 539 12.25 8.17 -76.31
CA VAL A 539 13.53 8.67 -75.80
C VAL A 539 14.19 7.55 -75.00
N GLU A 540 15.42 7.19 -75.36
CA GLU A 540 16.09 5.97 -74.92
C GLU A 540 16.13 5.85 -73.39
N ASP A 541 16.59 6.89 -72.70
CA ASP A 541 16.77 6.88 -71.25
C ASP A 541 15.43 7.00 -70.51
N THR A 542 14.55 7.88 -70.97
CA THR A 542 13.32 8.21 -70.24
C THR A 542 12.16 7.28 -70.57
N LYS A 543 12.24 6.51 -71.68
CA LYS A 543 11.16 5.68 -72.24
C LYS A 543 9.85 6.45 -72.48
N LYS A 544 9.93 7.77 -72.65
CA LYS A 544 8.81 8.63 -73.03
C LYS A 544 8.74 8.79 -74.53
N CYS A 545 7.52 8.90 -75.05
CA CYS A 545 7.28 9.13 -76.47
C CYS A 545 7.33 10.62 -76.78
N VAL A 546 8.03 10.99 -77.85
CA VAL A 546 8.12 12.37 -78.35
C VAL A 546 7.77 12.42 -79.83
N LYS A 547 6.99 13.42 -80.22
CA LYS A 547 6.61 13.66 -81.63
C LYS A 547 7.53 14.70 -82.26
N GLY A 548 8.03 14.42 -83.46
CA GLY A 548 8.84 15.35 -84.24
C GLY A 548 10.35 15.20 -84.02
N ASN A 549 10.92 16.11 -83.23
CA ASN A 549 12.36 16.22 -82.97
C ASN A 549 12.72 15.69 -81.58
N CYS A 550 13.95 15.18 -81.46
CA CYS A 550 14.48 14.74 -80.18
C CYS A 550 14.78 15.94 -79.27
N PRO A 551 14.62 15.78 -77.94
CA PRO A 551 14.98 16.83 -76.98
C PRO A 551 16.47 17.19 -77.07
N ASP A 552 16.84 18.37 -76.58
CA ASP A 552 18.24 18.79 -76.45
C ASP A 552 19.07 17.73 -75.71
N MET A 553 20.32 17.55 -76.11
CA MET A 553 21.23 16.46 -75.69
C MET A 553 20.88 15.08 -76.23
N TYR A 554 19.87 14.95 -77.09
CA TYR A 554 19.55 13.71 -77.81
C TYR A 554 19.56 13.94 -79.31
N PHE A 555 20.02 12.95 -80.06
CA PHE A 555 19.90 12.91 -81.51
C PHE A 555 18.91 11.83 -81.95
N LYS A 556 18.33 12.04 -83.13
CA LYS A 556 17.32 11.15 -83.69
C LYS A 556 17.99 9.93 -84.33
N ASP A 557 17.72 8.75 -83.78
CA ASP A 557 18.00 7.46 -84.40
C ASP A 557 16.75 6.98 -85.13
N ASN A 558 16.72 7.20 -86.45
CA ASN A 558 15.61 6.80 -87.30
C ASN A 558 15.47 5.28 -87.45
N ALA A 559 16.54 4.51 -87.29
CA ALA A 559 16.50 3.07 -87.50
C ALA A 559 15.76 2.38 -86.36
N GLU A 560 16.02 2.80 -85.13
CA GLU A 560 15.38 2.26 -83.94
C GLU A 560 14.12 3.05 -83.51
N LYS A 561 13.71 4.05 -84.30
CA LYS A 561 12.62 4.98 -83.99
C LYS A 561 12.73 5.54 -82.57
N MET A 562 13.94 6.01 -82.21
CA MET A 562 14.21 6.51 -80.87
C MET A 562 15.10 7.75 -80.88
N CYS A 563 15.10 8.45 -79.76
CA CYS A 563 16.02 9.54 -79.48
C CYS A 563 17.12 9.01 -78.56
N LYS A 564 18.35 8.92 -79.07
CA LYS A 564 19.53 8.45 -78.33
C LYS A 564 20.33 9.61 -77.79
N ARG A 565 20.93 9.43 -76.62
CA ARG A 565 21.63 10.52 -75.91
C ARG A 565 23.00 10.80 -76.54
N CYS A 566 23.38 12.06 -76.66
CA CYS A 566 24.73 12.46 -77.03
C CYS A 566 25.72 12.09 -75.91
N THR A 567 26.90 11.57 -76.25
CA THR A 567 27.82 10.94 -75.28
C THR A 567 28.96 11.82 -74.77
N ASP A 568 29.15 13.05 -75.27
CA ASP A 568 30.18 14.00 -74.80
C ASP A 568 29.64 15.44 -74.67
#